data_AF-A0A937M6Y9-F1
#
_entry.id   AF-A0A937M6Y9-F1
#
_cell.length_a   1.000
_cell.length_b   1.000
_cell.length_c   1.000
_cell.angle_alpha   90.00
_cell.angle_beta   90.00
_cell.angle_gamma   90.00
#
_symmetry.space_group_name_H-M   'P 1'
#
loop_
_entity.id
_entity.type
_entity.pdbx_description
1 polymer ?
#
loop_
_entity_poly.entity_id
_entity_poly.type
_entity_poly.pdbx_seq_one_letter_code
_entity_poly.pdbx_strand_id
1 'polypeptide(L)'
;MRILNVVLVTLTAISLSACTVPGWMPRGDADPGEILLPGKSTTLLFFTNVANFDSEVGLEASAQYKLTITRLSNWVDSSIETNEKNQDLDQYGFADSLMPLAAMALLKRSRDHNWFELMLLQANYKGSSLRGISDLNFDEASGSYNFVATCDGKLSLSVNDSHGFYGNNSGFASISLSRVN
;
A
#
# COMPACT_ATOMS: atom_id res chain seq x y z
N MET A 1 -45.59 46.32 -38.36
CA MET A 1 -44.37 45.57 -38.78
C MET A 1 -43.95 44.73 -37.59
N ARG A 2 -44.27 43.44 -37.49
CA ARG A 2 -43.71 42.27 -38.20
C ARG A 2 -42.18 42.17 -38.13
N ILE A 3 -41.77 41.11 -37.40
CA ILE A 3 -40.62 40.23 -37.65
C ILE A 3 -39.27 40.71 -37.07
N LEU A 4 -38.69 39.97 -36.11
CA LEU A 4 -37.70 38.91 -36.42
C LEU A 4 -37.34 38.11 -35.15
N ASN A 5 -37.47 36.79 -35.24
CA ASN A 5 -36.92 35.80 -34.31
C ASN A 5 -35.39 35.82 -34.39
N VAL A 6 -34.70 35.80 -33.25
CA VAL A 6 -33.34 35.27 -33.16
C VAL A 6 -33.24 34.38 -31.92
N VAL A 7 -33.38 33.08 -32.16
CA VAL A 7 -32.74 32.03 -31.36
C VAL A 7 -31.26 32.05 -31.75
N LEU A 8 -30.30 32.06 -30.81
CA LEU A 8 -29.16 31.12 -30.83
C LEU A 8 -28.22 31.23 -29.60
N VAL A 9 -28.09 30.07 -28.95
CA VAL A 9 -26.94 29.49 -28.23
C VAL A 9 -26.46 30.12 -26.92
N THR A 10 -26.92 29.47 -25.85
CA THR A 10 -26.23 29.24 -24.58
C THR A 10 -24.83 28.64 -24.78
N LEU A 11 -23.80 29.30 -24.26
CA LEU A 11 -22.50 28.68 -24.00
C LEU A 11 -22.24 28.71 -22.49
N THR A 12 -22.85 27.79 -21.75
CA THR A 12 -22.41 27.46 -20.39
C THR A 12 -21.15 26.62 -20.52
N ALA A 13 -19.97 27.25 -20.42
CA ALA A 13 -18.74 26.54 -20.17
C ALA A 13 -18.80 25.98 -18.75
N ILE A 14 -19.32 24.75 -18.60
CA ILE A 14 -19.13 23.97 -17.39
C ILE A 14 -17.68 23.49 -17.47
N SER A 15 -16.76 24.30 -16.95
CA SER A 15 -15.45 23.79 -16.55
C SER A 15 -15.71 22.71 -15.51
N LEU A 16 -15.63 21.45 -15.94
CA LEU A 16 -15.48 20.31 -15.04
C LEU A 16 -14.13 20.46 -14.36
N SER A 17 -14.07 21.29 -13.32
CA SER A 17 -13.10 21.17 -12.25
C SER A 17 -13.32 19.76 -11.70
N ALA A 18 -12.48 18.82 -12.10
CA ALA A 18 -12.44 17.50 -11.49
C ALA A 18 -12.19 17.71 -9.99
N CYS A 19 -13.26 17.70 -9.21
CA CYS A 19 -13.19 17.61 -7.78
C CYS A 19 -12.69 16.20 -7.48
N THR A 20 -11.39 16.08 -7.24
CA THR A 20 -10.84 14.89 -6.59
C THR A 20 -11.43 14.86 -5.18
N VAL A 21 -12.48 14.06 -4.99
CA VAL A 21 -13.02 13.76 -3.66
C VAL A 21 -11.93 12.99 -2.90
N PRO A 22 -11.41 13.51 -1.78
CA PRO A 22 -10.46 12.77 -0.96
C PRO A 22 -11.21 11.60 -0.31
N GLY A 23 -10.83 10.36 -0.64
CA GLY A 23 -11.26 9.17 0.12
C GLY A 23 -11.97 8.08 -0.68
N TRP A 24 -12.29 8.26 -1.96
CA TRP A 24 -12.81 7.18 -2.82
C TRP A 24 -11.77 6.79 -3.86
N MET A 25 -11.02 5.72 -3.58
CA MET A 25 -10.34 5.01 -4.66
C MET A 25 -11.43 4.41 -5.57
N PRO A 26 -11.41 4.68 -6.88
CA PRO A 26 -12.22 3.90 -7.80
C PRO A 26 -11.88 2.41 -7.59
N ARG A 27 -12.88 1.55 -7.73
CA ARG A 27 -12.69 0.10 -7.92
C ARG A 27 -11.49 -0.05 -8.86
N GLY A 28 -10.44 -0.70 -8.36
CA GLY A 28 -9.05 -0.51 -8.79
C GLY A 28 -8.89 -0.35 -10.30
N ASP A 29 -7.91 0.46 -10.71
CA ASP A 29 -7.39 0.38 -12.07
C ASP A 29 -7.27 -1.10 -12.41
N ALA A 30 -8.03 -1.55 -13.40
CA ALA A 30 -8.08 -2.94 -13.83
C ALA A 30 -6.78 -3.37 -14.51
N ASP A 31 -5.74 -2.56 -14.39
CA ASP A 31 -4.39 -2.88 -14.79
C ASP A 31 -3.85 -3.98 -13.87
N PRO A 32 -3.69 -5.22 -14.38
CA PRO A 32 -3.18 -6.31 -13.58
C PRO A 32 -1.72 -6.11 -13.17
N GLY A 33 -1.01 -5.12 -13.72
CA GLY A 33 0.44 -5.03 -13.66
C GLY A 33 1.11 -6.09 -14.53
N GLU A 34 2.44 -6.02 -14.66
CA GLU A 34 3.19 -7.05 -15.37
C GLU A 34 3.27 -8.32 -14.50
N ILE A 35 2.71 -9.43 -14.98
CA ILE A 35 2.72 -10.69 -14.23
C ILE A 35 4.16 -11.15 -14.01
N LEU A 36 4.54 -11.35 -12.75
CA LEU A 36 5.82 -11.95 -12.42
C LEU A 36 5.80 -13.44 -12.80
N LEU A 37 6.62 -13.83 -13.77
CA LEU A 37 6.69 -15.21 -14.26
C LEU A 37 7.34 -16.15 -13.23
N PRO A 38 7.01 -17.46 -13.25
CA PRO A 38 7.64 -18.46 -12.37
C PRO A 38 9.17 -18.41 -12.41
N GLY A 39 9.80 -18.45 -11.24
CA GLY A 39 11.26 -18.39 -11.10
C GLY A 39 11.88 -17.02 -11.40
N LYS A 40 11.08 -16.01 -11.73
CA LYS A 40 11.55 -14.63 -11.90
C LYS A 40 11.44 -13.85 -10.60
N SER A 41 12.34 -12.88 -10.48
CA SER A 41 12.40 -11.94 -9.37
C SER A 41 12.47 -10.50 -9.88
N THR A 42 11.94 -9.59 -9.09
CA THR A 42 12.05 -8.14 -9.29
C THR A 42 12.39 -7.46 -7.96
N THR A 43 12.85 -6.22 -8.03
CA THR A 43 13.21 -5.41 -6.87
C THR A 43 12.25 -4.24 -6.73
N LEU A 44 11.66 -4.10 -5.55
CA LEU A 44 10.77 -3.01 -5.19
C LEU A 44 11.51 -2.04 -4.28
N LEU A 45 11.42 -0.74 -4.60
CA LEU A 45 12.00 0.36 -3.83
C LEU A 45 10.88 1.12 -3.14
N PHE A 46 10.60 0.74 -1.90
CA PHE A 46 9.46 1.23 -1.14
C PHE A 46 9.88 2.33 -0.16
N PHE A 47 9.11 3.41 -0.09
CA PHE A 47 9.26 4.49 0.89
C PHE A 47 8.03 4.57 1.78
N THR A 48 8.24 4.70 3.08
CA THR A 48 7.17 4.64 4.09
C THR A 48 6.22 5.84 4.04
N ASN A 49 6.60 6.92 3.35
CA ASN A 49 5.74 8.09 3.12
C ASN A 49 4.75 7.92 1.94
N VAL A 50 4.79 6.78 1.24
CA VAL A 50 3.86 6.46 0.16
C VAL A 50 2.73 5.60 0.69
N ALA A 51 1.52 6.19 0.78
CA ALA A 51 0.36 5.52 1.36
C ALA A 51 -0.12 4.30 0.55
N ASN A 52 0.13 4.27 -0.76
CA ASN A 52 -0.20 3.15 -1.65
C ASN A 52 0.90 3.06 -2.70
N PHE A 53 2.04 2.48 -2.33
CA PHE A 53 3.11 2.27 -3.29
C PHE A 53 2.64 1.27 -4.33
N ASP A 54 2.66 1.70 -5.58
CA ASP A 54 2.34 0.86 -6.72
C ASP A 54 3.61 0.11 -7.14
N SER A 55 3.58 -1.22 -7.06
CA SER A 55 4.74 -2.02 -7.43
C SER A 55 4.88 -2.24 -8.93
N GLU A 56 3.82 -1.99 -9.71
CA GLU A 56 3.71 -2.43 -11.12
C GLU A 56 3.76 -3.95 -11.35
N VAL A 57 3.84 -4.75 -10.28
CA VAL A 57 3.93 -6.21 -10.36
C VAL A 57 2.56 -6.85 -10.20
N GLY A 58 2.16 -7.59 -11.22
CA GLY A 58 0.99 -8.45 -11.20
C GLY A 58 1.25 -9.75 -10.46
N LEU A 59 0.38 -10.05 -9.49
CA LEU A 59 0.29 -11.34 -8.83
C LEU A 59 -0.83 -12.18 -9.44
N GLU A 60 -0.61 -13.48 -9.51
CA GLU A 60 -1.57 -14.47 -10.02
C GLU A 60 -2.18 -15.24 -8.84
N ALA A 61 -3.50 -15.37 -8.84
CA ALA A 61 -4.25 -16.05 -7.79
C ALA A 61 -3.70 -17.47 -7.54
N SER A 62 -3.58 -17.85 -6.28
CA SER A 62 -3.06 -19.15 -5.84
C SER A 62 -1.59 -19.42 -6.18
N ALA A 63 -0.87 -18.51 -6.85
CA ALA A 63 0.56 -18.65 -7.03
C ALA A 63 1.31 -18.31 -5.74
N GLN A 64 2.43 -19.01 -5.51
CA GLN A 64 3.28 -18.80 -4.36
C GLN A 64 4.39 -17.79 -4.69
N TYR A 65 4.63 -16.89 -3.74
CA TYR A 65 5.62 -15.83 -3.83
C TYR A 65 6.53 -15.85 -2.61
N LYS A 66 7.75 -15.37 -2.84
CA LYS A 66 8.75 -15.15 -1.82
C LYS A 66 9.17 -13.68 -1.82
N LEU A 67 9.06 -13.05 -0.66
CA LEU A 67 9.44 -11.66 -0.38
C LEU A 67 10.67 -11.65 0.53
N THR A 68 11.72 -10.95 0.14
CA THR A 68 12.95 -10.80 0.93
C THR A 68 13.25 -9.31 1.14
N ILE A 69 13.31 -8.87 2.39
CA ILE A 69 13.74 -7.51 2.70
C ILE A 69 15.27 -7.48 2.63
N THR A 70 15.81 -6.97 1.54
CA THR A 70 17.26 -6.90 1.30
C THR A 70 17.92 -5.74 2.01
N ARG A 71 17.16 -4.66 2.25
CA ARG A 71 17.60 -3.50 3.04
C ARG A 71 16.39 -2.85 3.69
N LEU A 72 16.51 -2.53 4.98
CA LEU A 72 15.60 -1.69 5.74
C LEU A 72 16.40 -0.49 6.24
N SER A 73 15.82 0.71 6.19
CA SER A 73 16.49 1.93 6.67
C SER A 73 15.49 2.90 7.24
N ASN A 74 15.80 3.45 8.41
CA ASN A 74 15.04 4.52 9.08
C ASN A 74 13.53 4.22 9.12
N TRP A 75 13.10 3.05 9.57
CA TRP A 75 11.69 2.63 9.51
C TRP A 75 10.84 3.32 10.60
N VAL A 76 10.71 4.65 10.53
CA VAL A 76 10.24 5.50 11.64
C VAL A 76 9.10 6.44 11.23
N ASP A 77 8.16 6.66 12.14
CA ASP A 77 7.33 7.87 12.13
C ASP A 77 8.15 9.00 12.79
N SER A 78 8.05 10.25 12.32
CA SER A 78 8.75 11.41 12.90
C SER A 78 8.65 11.57 14.43
N SER A 79 7.64 10.97 15.05
CA SER A 79 7.36 11.07 16.49
C SER A 79 8.04 9.99 17.32
N ILE A 80 8.61 8.93 16.72
CA ILE A 80 9.26 7.83 17.45
C ILE A 80 10.49 7.28 16.71
N GLU A 81 11.48 6.80 17.47
CA GLU A 81 12.70 6.20 16.91
C GLU A 81 12.93 4.74 17.36
N THR A 82 12.23 4.28 18.40
CA THR A 82 12.35 2.93 18.96
C THR A 82 10.98 2.33 19.32
N ASN A 83 10.89 1.01 19.41
CA ASN A 83 9.65 0.29 19.71
C ASN A 83 9.34 0.28 21.23
N GLU A 84 8.29 -0.42 21.64
CA GLU A 84 7.84 -0.50 23.02
C GLU A 84 8.84 -1.19 23.98
N LYS A 85 9.88 -1.81 23.42
CA LYS A 85 10.99 -2.46 24.13
C LYS A 85 12.29 -1.64 24.05
N ASN A 86 12.25 -0.41 23.53
CA ASN A 86 13.41 0.44 23.24
C ASN A 86 14.41 -0.21 22.27
N GLN A 87 13.90 -0.96 21.29
CA GLN A 87 14.69 -1.56 20.22
C GLN A 87 14.45 -0.80 18.92
N ASP A 88 15.37 -0.97 17.96
CA ASP A 88 15.22 -0.40 16.62
C ASP A 88 13.94 -0.90 15.94
N LEU A 89 13.30 0.00 15.19
CA LEU A 89 12.08 -0.31 14.46
C LEU A 89 12.38 -1.21 13.25
N ASP A 90 11.54 -2.22 13.06
CA ASP A 90 11.65 -3.19 11.97
C ASP A 90 10.36 -3.27 11.15
N GLN A 91 10.34 -4.17 10.15
CA GLN A 91 9.20 -4.36 9.26
C GLN A 91 7.91 -4.80 9.96
N TYR A 92 7.98 -5.35 11.18
CA TYR A 92 6.82 -5.79 11.95
C TYR A 92 6.10 -4.63 12.66
N GLY A 93 6.65 -3.42 12.59
CA GLY A 93 6.06 -2.25 13.23
C GLY A 93 6.13 -2.32 14.75
N PHE A 94 5.20 -1.65 15.41
CA PHE A 94 5.21 -1.44 16.86
C PHE A 94 3.80 -1.27 17.45
N ALA A 95 3.73 -1.36 18.77
CA ALA A 95 2.46 -1.28 19.48
C ALA A 95 1.75 0.07 19.30
N ASP A 96 0.42 0.03 19.17
CA ASP A 96 -0.44 1.23 19.07
C ASP A 96 -0.33 2.15 20.29
N SER A 97 0.15 1.65 21.43
CA SER A 97 0.42 2.45 22.63
C SER A 97 1.50 3.51 22.42
N LEU A 98 2.34 3.38 21.39
CA LEU A 98 3.33 4.38 21.02
C LEU A 98 2.75 5.50 20.17
N MET A 99 1.52 5.36 19.65
CA MET A 99 0.88 6.40 18.85
C MET A 99 0.70 7.68 19.69
N PRO A 100 1.05 8.86 19.15
CA PRO A 100 0.86 10.12 19.86
C PRO A 100 -0.58 10.37 20.32
N LEU A 101 -1.55 9.85 19.55
CA LEU A 101 -2.97 9.95 19.83
C LEU A 101 -3.63 8.59 19.68
N ALA A 102 -4.14 8.01 20.76
CA ALA A 102 -4.78 6.69 20.75
C ALA A 102 -5.95 6.57 19.74
N ALA A 103 -6.66 7.67 19.45
CA ALA A 103 -7.72 7.68 18.45
C ALA A 103 -7.22 7.41 17.02
N MET A 104 -5.93 7.63 16.72
CA MET A 104 -5.33 7.35 15.43
C MET A 104 -5.28 5.85 15.10
N ALA A 105 -5.22 4.98 16.12
CA ALA A 105 -5.27 3.53 15.94
C ALA A 105 -6.54 3.08 15.20
N LEU A 106 -7.67 3.79 15.41
CA LEU A 106 -8.95 3.51 14.74
C LEU A 106 -8.95 3.87 13.26
N LEU A 107 -8.01 4.72 12.83
CA LEU A 107 -7.83 5.25 11.48
C LEU A 107 -6.69 4.57 10.72
N LYS A 108 -5.99 3.61 11.34
CA LYS A 108 -5.02 2.77 10.65
C LYS A 108 -5.68 2.01 9.50
N ARG A 109 -4.89 1.75 8.47
CA ARG A 109 -5.30 0.93 7.32
C ARG A 109 -5.80 -0.45 7.74
N SER A 110 -5.14 -1.09 8.72
CA SER A 110 -5.61 -2.29 9.39
C SER A 110 -5.56 -2.12 10.90
N ARG A 111 -6.66 -2.48 11.56
CA ARG A 111 -6.77 -2.44 13.03
C ARG A 111 -6.16 -3.65 13.70
N ASP A 112 -6.02 -4.75 12.95
CA ASP A 112 -5.55 -6.04 13.48
C ASP A 112 -4.02 -6.19 13.43
N HIS A 113 -3.33 -5.23 12.78
CA HIS A 113 -1.89 -5.23 12.57
C HIS A 113 -1.22 -4.13 13.39
N ASN A 114 0.08 -4.29 13.66
CA ASN A 114 0.84 -3.30 14.41
C ASN A 114 0.87 -1.96 13.68
N TRP A 115 1.06 -0.86 14.41
CA TRP A 115 1.31 0.42 13.78
C TRP A 115 2.64 0.34 13.00
N PHE A 116 2.66 0.90 11.79
CA PHE A 116 3.84 0.98 10.92
C PHE A 116 4.37 -0.35 10.36
N GLU A 117 3.63 -1.43 10.55
CA GLU A 117 3.93 -2.73 9.96
C GLU A 117 3.93 -2.66 8.42
N LEU A 118 4.84 -3.39 7.76
CA LEU A 118 4.81 -3.54 6.30
C LEU A 118 3.56 -4.32 5.86
N MET A 119 2.71 -3.67 5.08
CA MET A 119 1.46 -4.22 4.56
C MET A 119 1.55 -4.50 3.07
N LEU A 120 0.95 -5.62 2.66
CA LEU A 120 0.76 -6.04 1.28
C LEU A 120 -0.72 -5.97 0.94
N LEU A 121 -1.06 -5.45 -0.22
CA LEU A 121 -2.44 -5.35 -0.71
C LEU A 121 -2.50 -5.74 -2.18
N GLN A 122 -3.50 -6.54 -2.55
CA GLN A 122 -3.81 -6.81 -3.96
C GLN A 122 -5.06 -6.00 -4.33
N ALA A 123 -4.89 -5.00 -5.21
CA ALA A 123 -5.86 -3.90 -5.39
C ALA A 123 -7.29 -4.36 -5.73
N ASN A 124 -7.41 -5.50 -6.43
CA ASN A 124 -8.69 -6.02 -6.91
C ASN A 124 -9.57 -6.64 -5.80
N TYR A 125 -9.00 -6.98 -4.63
CA TYR A 125 -9.71 -7.70 -3.56
C TYR A 125 -9.34 -7.21 -2.14
N LYS A 126 -9.47 -5.90 -1.89
CA LYS A 126 -8.98 -5.25 -0.67
C LYS A 126 -9.36 -5.92 0.66
N GLY A 127 -10.58 -6.43 0.78
CA GLY A 127 -11.08 -7.00 2.04
C GLY A 127 -10.41 -8.34 2.44
N SER A 128 -9.90 -9.10 1.48
CA SER A 128 -9.32 -10.44 1.71
C SER A 128 -7.86 -10.55 1.30
N SER A 129 -7.31 -9.52 0.65
CA SER A 129 -5.92 -9.52 0.18
C SER A 129 -4.99 -8.65 1.01
N LEU A 130 -5.51 -7.77 1.88
CA LEU A 130 -4.70 -6.99 2.80
C LEU A 130 -4.07 -7.93 3.84
N ARG A 131 -2.75 -7.94 3.91
CA ARG A 131 -1.98 -8.74 4.88
C ARG A 131 -0.81 -7.94 5.43
N GLY A 132 -0.53 -8.12 6.71
CA GLY A 132 0.72 -7.69 7.31
C GLY A 132 1.85 -8.64 6.98
N ILE A 133 3.09 -8.19 7.18
CA ILE A 133 4.25 -9.07 7.09
C ILE A 133 4.21 -10.14 8.18
N SER A 134 3.53 -9.89 9.30
CA SER A 134 3.29 -10.87 10.36
C SER A 134 2.38 -12.03 9.92
N ASP A 135 1.56 -11.83 8.88
CA ASP A 135 0.70 -12.89 8.34
C ASP A 135 1.44 -13.86 7.41
N LEU A 136 2.67 -13.52 7.02
CA LEU A 136 3.43 -14.28 6.04
C LEU A 136 4.28 -15.35 6.73
N ASN A 137 4.50 -16.48 6.05
CA ASN A 137 5.32 -17.56 6.60
C ASN A 137 6.81 -17.24 6.44
N PHE A 138 7.46 -16.86 7.54
CA PHE A 138 8.90 -16.61 7.56
C PHE A 138 9.70 -17.92 7.47
N ASP A 139 10.57 -18.02 6.48
CA ASP A 139 11.53 -19.09 6.31
C ASP A 139 12.90 -18.62 6.82
N GLU A 140 13.29 -19.11 8.00
CA GLU A 140 14.58 -18.79 8.63
C GLU A 140 15.78 -19.17 7.77
N ALA A 141 15.68 -20.26 6.98
CA ALA A 141 16.81 -20.76 6.20
C ALA A 141 17.18 -19.81 5.05
N SER A 142 16.17 -19.14 4.48
CA SER A 142 16.37 -18.19 3.38
C SER A 142 16.17 -16.72 3.77
N GLY A 143 15.80 -16.43 5.02
CA GLY A 143 15.53 -15.08 5.51
C GLY A 143 14.39 -14.39 4.75
N SER A 144 13.38 -15.16 4.31
CA SER A 144 12.35 -14.69 3.40
C SER A 144 10.94 -15.02 3.86
N TYR A 145 9.98 -14.22 3.43
CA TYR A 145 8.56 -14.39 3.72
C TYR A 145 7.86 -15.05 2.54
N ASN A 146 7.17 -16.15 2.82
CA ASN A 146 6.42 -16.89 1.82
C ASN A 146 4.94 -16.59 1.96
N PHE A 147 4.27 -16.38 0.81
CA PHE A 147 2.84 -16.16 0.79
C PHE A 147 2.21 -16.67 -0.51
N VAL A 148 0.91 -16.98 -0.46
CA VAL A 148 0.13 -17.37 -1.62
C VAL A 148 -0.80 -16.22 -1.96
N ALA A 149 -0.75 -15.71 -3.19
CA ALA A 149 -1.62 -14.62 -3.63
C ALA A 149 -3.09 -15.03 -3.54
N THR A 150 -3.92 -14.19 -2.91
CA THR A 150 -5.35 -14.47 -2.69
C THR A 150 -6.14 -14.39 -4.00
N CYS A 151 -5.72 -13.51 -4.90
CA CYS A 151 -6.42 -13.18 -6.12
C CYS A 151 -5.45 -12.69 -7.20
N ASP A 152 -5.93 -12.52 -8.42
CA ASP A 152 -5.19 -11.82 -9.46
C ASP A 152 -5.15 -10.33 -9.17
N GLY A 153 -4.01 -9.71 -9.45
CA GLY A 153 -3.89 -8.27 -9.51
C GLY A 153 -2.57 -7.73 -8.98
N LYS A 154 -2.42 -6.43 -9.19
CA LYS A 154 -1.22 -5.68 -8.85
C LYS A 154 -0.97 -5.65 -7.34
N LEU A 155 0.27 -5.91 -6.95
CA LEU A 155 0.73 -5.75 -5.57
C LEU A 155 0.92 -4.26 -5.25
N SER A 156 0.39 -3.84 -4.12
CA SER A 156 0.67 -2.55 -3.52
C SER A 156 1.26 -2.74 -2.13
N LEU A 157 2.20 -1.86 -1.77
CA LEU A 157 2.84 -1.84 -0.46
C LEU A 157 2.46 -0.57 0.29
N SER A 158 2.41 -0.66 1.61
CA SER A 158 2.24 0.50 2.49
C SER A 158 2.73 0.12 3.89
N VAL A 159 3.08 1.10 4.72
CA VAL A 159 3.12 0.87 6.17
C VAL A 159 1.72 0.97 6.75
N ASN A 160 1.43 0.25 7.83
CA ASN A 160 0.15 0.28 8.52
C ASN A 160 -0.01 1.54 9.38
N ASP A 161 -0.13 2.67 8.71
CA ASP A 161 -0.26 3.97 9.35
C ASP A 161 -1.67 4.54 9.20
N SER A 162 -1.97 5.57 9.96
CA SER A 162 -3.26 6.26 9.92
C SER A 162 -3.46 7.02 8.62
N HIS A 163 -4.67 6.98 8.09
CA HIS A 163 -5.01 7.74 6.90
C HIS A 163 -4.72 9.24 7.07
N GLY A 164 -3.91 9.80 6.18
CA GLY A 164 -3.51 11.21 6.19
C GLY A 164 -2.20 11.51 6.94
N PHE A 165 -1.58 10.50 7.58
CA PHE A 165 -0.39 10.73 8.41
C PHE A 165 0.93 10.41 7.70
N TYR A 166 0.94 9.54 6.68
CA TYR A 166 2.13 9.15 5.91
C TYR A 166 3.16 10.24 5.53
N GLY A 167 2.79 11.51 5.44
CA GLY A 167 3.72 12.61 5.15
C GLY A 167 4.80 12.85 6.22
N ASN A 168 4.62 12.36 7.45
CA ASN A 168 5.63 12.46 8.51
C ASN A 168 6.48 11.17 8.66
N ASN A 169 6.26 10.19 7.78
CA ASN A 169 7.02 8.95 7.79
C ASN A 169 8.38 9.19 7.13
N SER A 170 9.41 8.64 7.74
CA SER A 170 10.72 8.48 7.13
C SER A 170 10.99 6.98 7.05
N GLY A 171 11.58 6.51 5.97
CA GLY A 171 11.89 5.09 5.86
C GLY A 171 11.92 4.57 4.44
N PHE A 172 12.69 3.50 4.29
CA PHE A 172 12.95 2.87 3.02
C PHE A 172 13.13 1.38 3.19
N ALA A 173 12.57 0.61 2.25
CA ALA A 173 12.89 -0.80 2.06
C ALA A 173 13.26 -1.09 0.60
N SER A 174 14.33 -1.87 0.42
CA SER A 174 14.61 -2.58 -0.83
C SER A 174 14.14 -4.02 -0.66
N ILE A 175 13.17 -4.43 -1.47
CA ILE A 175 12.49 -5.71 -1.33
C ILE A 175 12.69 -6.51 -2.61
N SER A 176 13.24 -7.73 -2.51
CA SER A 176 13.21 -8.68 -3.61
C SER A 176 11.92 -9.49 -3.55
N LEU A 177 11.13 -9.44 -4.62
CA LEU A 177 9.93 -10.24 -4.79
C LEU A 177 10.17 -11.26 -5.89
N SER A 178 9.86 -12.53 -5.61
CA SER A 178 10.00 -13.63 -6.57
C SER A 178 8.75 -14.51 -6.60
N ARG A 179 8.42 -15.05 -7.78
CA ARG A 179 7.41 -16.10 -7.93
C ARG A 179 8.11 -17.46 -7.84
N VAL A 180 7.58 -18.35 -7.00
CA VAL A 180 8.07 -19.74 -6.88
C VAL A 180 7.71 -20.52 -8.15
N ASN A 181 8.58 -21.45 -8.56
CA ASN A 181 8.38 -22.30 -9.75
C ASN A 181 7.15 -23.18 -9.66
#